data_AF-A0A5D2N5P5-F1
#
_entry.id   AF-A0A5D2N5P5-F1
#
_cell.length_a   1.000
_cell.length_b   1.000
_cell.length_c   1.000
_cell.angle_alpha   90.00
_cell.angle_beta   90.00
_cell.angle_gamma   90.00
#
_symmetry.space_group_name_H-M   'P 1'
#
loop_
_entity.id
_entity.type
_entity.pdbx_description
1 polymer ?
#
loop_
_entity_poly.entity_id
_entity_poly.type
_entity_poly.pdbx_seq_one_letter_code
_entity_poly.pdbx_strand_id
1 'polypeptide(L)'
;MKGNKISSFQGFLKLTKRVRKSKTNSLTTSIFSLPNELLITEVLARVAATSICDFFNLILSCKAFHQTADDNYILGHVSLDKVPVIPWRSPKQAFFLEKCKETGHPEALYREGVVQYFSFAKVGEGLNCLNSAAKVGHVGAAYVLGVILLCIDKGGDGRRLLNYVK
;
A
#
# COMPACT_ATOMS: atom_id res chain seq x y z
N MET A 1 5.67 -70.78 19.16
CA MET A 1 6.53 -70.27 18.07
C MET A 1 6.34 -68.76 18.04
N LYS A 2 7.26 -67.95 18.60
CA LYS A 2 8.27 -67.11 17.90
C LYS A 2 7.68 -66.45 16.64
N GLY A 3 7.67 -65.13 16.40
CA GLY A 3 8.27 -63.93 17.02
C GLY A 3 8.15 -62.76 16.01
N ASN A 4 8.25 -61.53 16.51
CA ASN A 4 8.23 -60.22 15.82
C ASN A 4 8.95 -60.09 14.45
N LYS A 5 8.48 -59.15 13.59
CA LYS A 5 9.14 -57.84 13.36
C LYS A 5 8.38 -56.90 12.40
N ILE A 6 8.52 -55.60 12.72
CA ILE A 6 8.00 -54.38 12.08
C ILE A 6 9.03 -53.82 11.08
N SER A 7 8.58 -53.16 9.99
CA SER A 7 9.11 -51.94 9.33
C SER A 7 8.55 -51.86 7.89
N SER A 8 7.71 -50.90 7.47
CA SER A 8 7.82 -49.43 7.30
C SER A 8 8.21 -48.99 5.88
N PHE A 9 7.71 -47.81 5.50
CA PHE A 9 8.03 -46.93 4.34
C PHE A 9 7.13 -46.94 3.08
N GLN A 10 6.22 -45.96 3.08
CA GLN A 10 6.07 -44.84 2.12
C GLN A 10 6.24 -45.09 0.60
N GLY A 11 5.22 -44.67 -0.16
CA GLY A 11 5.32 -44.39 -1.60
C GLY A 11 4.32 -43.31 -2.02
N PHE A 12 4.79 -42.06 -2.12
CA PHE A 12 4.03 -40.88 -2.52
C PHE A 12 3.74 -40.83 -4.04
N LEU A 13 2.61 -40.19 -4.35
CA LEU A 13 2.08 -39.73 -5.64
C LEU A 13 3.12 -39.32 -6.69
N LYS A 14 3.12 -39.99 -7.86
CA LYS A 14 3.83 -39.53 -9.06
C LYS A 14 2.92 -38.62 -9.91
N LEU A 15 3.07 -37.30 -9.78
CA LEU A 15 2.66 -36.36 -10.82
C LEU A 15 3.85 -36.04 -11.73
N THR A 16 3.81 -36.51 -12.97
CA THR A 16 4.83 -36.21 -13.98
C THR A 16 4.55 -34.85 -14.63
N LYS A 17 5.35 -33.83 -14.29
CA LYS A 17 5.27 -32.49 -14.91
C LYS A 17 6.16 -32.45 -16.15
N ARG A 18 5.55 -32.24 -17.32
CA ARG A 18 6.24 -32.07 -18.62
C ARG A 18 6.89 -30.67 -18.64
N VAL A 19 8.22 -30.59 -18.61
CA VAL A 19 8.96 -29.32 -18.68
C VAL A 19 9.28 -28.99 -20.13
N ARG A 20 8.75 -27.88 -20.65
CA ARG A 20 9.22 -27.26 -21.90
C ARG A 20 10.47 -26.43 -21.57
N LYS A 21 11.63 -26.78 -22.14
CA LYS A 21 12.87 -26.01 -22.05
C LYS A 21 12.74 -24.77 -22.94
N SER A 22 12.61 -23.59 -22.34
CA SER A 22 12.93 -22.32 -22.98
C SER A 22 14.29 -21.84 -22.46
N LYS A 23 15.23 -21.61 -23.37
CA LYS A 23 16.53 -20.99 -23.08
C LYS A 23 16.32 -19.48 -23.01
N THR A 24 16.13 -18.97 -21.80
CA THR A 24 16.29 -17.55 -21.48
C THR A 24 17.24 -17.47 -20.30
N ASN A 25 18.44 -16.93 -20.53
CA ASN A 25 19.39 -16.57 -19.48
C ASN A 25 18.78 -15.41 -18.67
N SER A 26 17.82 -15.73 -17.82
CA SER A 26 17.38 -14.83 -16.76
C SER A 26 18.17 -15.23 -15.54
N LEU A 27 18.94 -14.29 -14.99
CA LEU A 27 19.43 -14.39 -13.62
C LEU A 27 18.18 -14.31 -12.72
N THR A 28 17.45 -15.42 -12.60
CA THR A 28 16.36 -15.53 -11.63
C THR A 28 17.01 -15.71 -10.27
N THR A 29 17.40 -14.61 -9.64
CA THR A 29 17.67 -14.60 -8.21
C THR A 29 16.37 -15.03 -7.54
N SER A 30 16.35 -16.27 -7.04
CA SER A 30 15.22 -16.84 -6.33
C SER A 30 14.83 -15.91 -5.20
N ILE A 31 13.55 -15.57 -5.04
CA ILE A 31 13.06 -14.77 -3.91
C ILE A 31 13.61 -15.34 -2.59
N PHE A 32 13.67 -16.67 -2.45
CA PHE A 32 14.23 -17.35 -1.28
C PHE A 32 15.73 -17.11 -1.00
N SER A 33 16.48 -16.43 -1.87
CA SER A 33 17.87 -16.04 -1.60
C SER A 33 17.99 -14.69 -0.89
N LEU A 34 16.90 -13.94 -0.73
CA LEU A 34 16.88 -12.70 0.04
C LEU A 34 16.80 -13.03 1.55
N PRO A 35 17.40 -12.18 2.41
CA PRO A 35 17.14 -12.22 3.85
C PRO A 35 15.64 -12.27 4.15
N ASN A 36 15.24 -13.09 5.12
CA ASN A 36 13.82 -13.30 5.47
C ASN A 36 13.09 -11.98 5.73
N GLU A 37 13.75 -10.97 6.31
CA GLU A 37 13.16 -9.65 6.54
C GLU A 37 12.81 -8.92 5.25
N LEU A 38 13.68 -8.95 4.24
CA LEU A 38 13.41 -8.34 2.94
C LEU A 38 12.27 -9.05 2.20
N LEU A 39 12.12 -10.35 2.43
CA LEU A 39 10.99 -11.10 1.87
C LEU A 39 9.68 -10.75 2.55
N ILE A 40 9.71 -10.59 3.86
CA ILE A 40 8.55 -10.19 4.65
C ILE A 40 8.09 -8.79 4.25
N THR A 41 9.01 -7.82 4.12
CA THR A 41 8.66 -6.45 3.71
C THR A 41 8.09 -6.40 2.30
N GLU A 42 8.70 -7.09 1.33
CA GLU A 42 8.22 -7.13 -0.06
C GLU A 42 6.85 -7.79 -0.19
N VAL A 43 6.61 -8.89 0.53
CA VAL A 43 5.29 -9.54 0.55
C VAL A 43 4.25 -8.62 1.16
N LEU A 44 4.57 -7.96 2.29
CA LEU A 44 3.66 -7.02 2.93
C LEU A 44 3.36 -5.82 2.03
N ALA A 45 4.37 -5.19 1.42
CA ALA A 45 4.19 -4.04 0.54
C ALA A 45 3.34 -4.40 -0.68
N ARG A 46 3.56 -5.57 -1.30
CA ARG A 46 2.73 -6.04 -2.42
C ARG A 46 1.28 -6.29 -2.02
N VAL A 47 1.06 -6.96 -0.88
CA VAL A 47 -0.31 -7.22 -0.41
C VAL A 47 -0.99 -5.91 -0.04
N ALA A 48 -0.30 -5.00 0.65
CA ALA A 48 -0.78 -3.66 0.98
C ALA A 48 -1.20 -2.87 -0.26
N ALA A 49 -0.41 -2.90 -1.33
CA ALA A 49 -0.71 -2.22 -2.59
C ALA A 49 -1.92 -2.78 -3.33
N THR A 50 -2.28 -4.04 -3.10
CA THR A 50 -3.41 -4.68 -3.79
C THR A 50 -4.72 -4.63 -3.01
N SER A 51 -4.67 -4.77 -1.68
CA SER A 51 -5.85 -4.92 -0.86
C SER A 51 -5.55 -4.66 0.61
N ILE A 52 -6.10 -3.57 1.13
CA ILE A 52 -5.96 -3.24 2.56
C ILE A 52 -6.57 -4.30 3.48
N CYS A 53 -7.66 -4.97 3.04
CA CYS A 53 -8.27 -6.05 3.81
C CYS A 53 -7.34 -7.27 3.90
N ASP A 54 -6.71 -7.65 2.79
CA ASP A 54 -5.79 -8.79 2.78
C ASP A 54 -4.50 -8.46 3.53
N PHE A 55 -4.08 -7.21 3.50
CA PHE A 55 -2.98 -6.72 4.33
C PHE A 55 -3.29 -6.88 5.82
N PHE A 56 -4.45 -6.41 6.27
CA PHE A 56 -4.87 -6.60 7.67
C PHE A 56 -5.00 -8.09 8.05
N ASN A 57 -5.52 -8.93 7.16
CA ASN A 57 -5.58 -10.37 7.40
C ASN A 57 -4.17 -11.00 7.47
N LEU A 58 -3.25 -10.56 6.62
CA LEU A 58 -1.88 -11.05 6.58
C LEU A 58 -1.11 -10.71 7.86
N ILE A 59 -1.21 -9.46 8.35
CA ILE A 59 -0.53 -9.07 9.60
C ILE A 59 -1.11 -9.81 10.81
N LEU A 60 -2.39 -10.17 10.79
CA LEU A 60 -3.02 -10.97 11.86
C LEU A 60 -2.61 -12.45 11.82
N SER A 61 -2.12 -12.94 10.68
CA SER A 61 -1.76 -14.35 10.50
C SER A 61 -0.43 -14.74 11.13
N CYS A 62 0.51 -13.79 11.30
CA CYS A 62 1.86 -14.08 11.76
C CYS A 62 2.46 -12.94 12.57
N LYS A 63 3.15 -13.28 13.66
CA LYS A 63 3.86 -12.33 14.51
C LYS A 63 4.93 -11.54 13.76
N ALA A 64 5.66 -12.20 12.86
CA ALA A 64 6.69 -11.53 12.07
C ALA A 64 6.07 -10.46 11.14
N PHE A 65 4.98 -10.79 10.45
CA PHE A 65 4.25 -9.81 9.63
C PHE A 65 3.72 -8.65 10.46
N HIS A 66 3.14 -8.93 11.62
CA HIS A 66 2.66 -7.88 12.52
C HIS A 66 3.76 -6.93 12.96
N GLN A 67 4.94 -7.45 13.29
CA GLN A 67 6.08 -6.63 13.75
C GLN A 67 6.67 -5.78 12.63
N THR A 68 6.65 -6.27 11.39
CA THR A 68 7.19 -5.55 10.23
C THR A 68 6.19 -4.59 9.58
N ALA A 69 4.88 -4.75 9.82
CA ALA A 69 3.82 -3.98 9.16
C ALA A 69 3.90 -2.46 9.33
N ASP A 70 4.61 -1.99 10.37
CA ASP A 70 4.74 -0.57 10.71
C ASP A 70 5.89 0.14 9.95
N ASP A 71 6.55 -0.57 9.04
CA ASP A 71 7.63 -0.01 8.25
C ASP A 71 7.12 1.05 7.26
N ASN A 72 7.83 2.19 7.19
CA ASN A 72 7.46 3.34 6.35
C ASN A 72 7.37 2.98 4.86
N TYR A 73 8.21 2.07 4.38
CA TYR A 73 8.15 1.59 3.00
C TYR A 73 6.82 0.90 2.73
N ILE A 74 6.34 0.06 3.66
CA ILE A 74 5.07 -0.66 3.52
C ILE A 74 3.90 0.34 3.55
N LEU A 75 3.88 1.23 4.54
CA LEU A 75 2.82 2.24 4.68
C LEU A 75 2.71 3.14 3.45
N GLY A 76 3.84 3.46 2.81
CA GLY A 76 3.92 4.20 1.55
C GLY A 76 3.27 3.50 0.35
N HIS A 77 3.07 2.17 0.41
CA HIS A 77 2.51 1.36 -0.68
C HIS A 77 1.05 0.96 -0.46
N VAL A 78 0.41 1.32 0.66
CA VAL A 78 -0.92 0.84 1.00
C VAL A 78 -1.99 1.41 0.06
N SER A 79 -2.75 0.54 -0.62
CA SER A 79 -3.94 0.98 -1.36
C SER A 79 -5.05 1.39 -0.38
N LEU A 80 -5.56 2.61 -0.55
CA LEU A 80 -6.69 3.14 0.21
C LEU A 80 -7.98 3.16 -0.63
N ASP A 81 -8.02 2.53 -1.80
CA ASP A 81 -9.14 2.64 -2.75
C ASP A 81 -10.46 2.13 -2.16
N LYS A 82 -10.38 1.08 -1.34
CA LYS A 82 -11.54 0.47 -0.66
C LYS A 82 -11.84 1.10 0.69
N VAL A 83 -11.04 2.07 1.11
CA VAL A 83 -11.23 2.80 2.36
C VAL A 83 -12.12 4.01 2.04
N PRO A 84 -13.27 4.21 2.72
CA PRO A 84 -14.16 5.34 2.43
C PRO A 84 -13.44 6.67 2.65
N VAL A 85 -13.86 7.76 2.00
CA VAL A 85 -13.17 9.06 2.12
C VAL A 85 -13.56 9.81 3.42
N ILE A 86 -14.77 9.62 3.96
CA ILE A 86 -15.30 10.25 5.21
C ILE A 86 -16.54 9.46 5.72
N PRO A 87 -16.92 9.46 7.03
CA PRO A 87 -16.12 9.60 8.25
C PRO A 87 -15.71 8.23 8.84
N TRP A 88 -14.55 8.25 9.49
CA TRP A 88 -13.77 7.10 9.96
C TRP A 88 -14.42 6.41 11.16
N ARG A 89 -14.95 5.21 10.94
CA ARG A 89 -15.82 4.55 11.94
C ARG A 89 -15.07 3.86 13.07
N SER A 90 -13.76 3.62 12.97
CA SER A 90 -13.02 2.90 13.99
C SER A 90 -11.70 3.58 14.39
N PRO A 91 -11.33 3.56 15.70
CA PRO A 91 -10.07 4.10 16.19
C PRO A 91 -8.82 3.48 15.52
N LYS A 92 -8.88 2.18 15.20
CA LYS A 92 -7.76 1.46 14.54
C LYS A 92 -7.50 1.97 13.13
N GLN A 93 -8.55 2.24 12.35
CA GLN A 93 -8.42 2.82 11.02
C GLN A 93 -7.88 4.24 11.07
N ALA A 94 -8.35 5.04 12.04
CA ALA A 94 -7.87 6.41 12.24
C ALA A 94 -6.36 6.42 12.57
N PHE A 95 -5.92 5.58 13.53
CA PHE A 95 -4.52 5.46 13.89
C PHE A 95 -3.63 4.99 12.73
N PHE A 96 -4.07 4.01 11.96
CA PHE A 96 -3.34 3.54 10.79
C PHE A 96 -3.20 4.61 9.71
N LEU A 97 -4.27 5.37 9.44
CA LEU A 97 -4.24 6.48 8.48
C LEU A 97 -3.36 7.64 8.97
N GLU A 98 -3.32 7.89 10.28
CA GLU A 98 -2.41 8.87 10.87
C GLU A 98 -0.95 8.49 10.59
N LYS A 99 -0.59 7.22 10.72
CA LYS A 99 0.74 6.74 10.31
C LYS A 99 1.00 6.87 8.80
N CYS A 100 0.00 6.56 7.97
CA CYS A 100 0.12 6.77 6.52
C CYS A 100 0.36 8.26 6.21
N LYS A 101 -0.29 9.17 6.94
CA LYS A 101 -0.07 10.62 6.80
C LYS A 101 1.34 11.03 7.25
N GLU A 102 1.80 10.54 8.39
CA GLU A 102 3.14 10.82 8.93
C GLU A 102 4.26 10.35 7.99
N THR A 103 4.03 9.24 7.27
CA THR A 103 4.95 8.73 6.23
C THR A 103 4.85 9.46 4.89
N GLY A 104 3.92 10.41 4.76
CA GLY A 104 3.73 11.20 3.54
C GLY A 104 2.95 10.47 2.44
N HIS A 105 2.15 9.47 2.79
CA HIS A 105 1.34 8.72 1.83
C HIS A 105 0.44 9.68 1.01
N PRO A 106 0.56 9.73 -0.33
CA PRO A 106 -0.06 10.78 -1.13
C PRO A 106 -1.59 10.81 -1.00
N GLU A 107 -2.24 9.65 -1.01
CA GLU A 107 -3.70 9.53 -0.89
C GLU A 107 -4.19 9.88 0.53
N ALA A 108 -3.39 9.61 1.56
CA ALA A 108 -3.75 9.97 2.94
C ALA A 108 -3.69 11.50 3.11
N LEU A 109 -2.63 12.13 2.61
CA LEU A 109 -2.48 13.59 2.57
C LEU A 109 -3.58 14.26 1.74
N TYR A 110 -3.96 13.69 0.59
CA TYR A 110 -5.05 14.19 -0.22
C TYR A 110 -6.37 14.22 0.56
N ARG A 111 -6.75 13.10 1.18
CA ARG A 111 -8.00 12.99 1.96
C ARG A 111 -8.04 13.93 3.14
N GLU A 112 -6.95 14.00 3.91
CA GLU A 112 -6.81 14.93 5.03
C GLU A 112 -6.94 16.37 4.53
N GLY A 113 -6.26 16.70 3.42
CA GLY A 113 -6.31 18.02 2.82
C GLY A 113 -7.72 18.46 2.42
N VAL A 114 -8.49 17.56 1.80
CA VAL A 114 -9.90 17.80 1.44
C VAL A 114 -10.74 18.04 2.70
N VAL A 115 -10.62 17.18 3.71
CA VAL A 115 -11.42 17.29 4.94
C VAL A 115 -11.09 18.57 5.71
N GLN A 116 -9.80 18.87 5.91
CA GLN A 116 -9.37 20.07 6.63
C GLN A 116 -9.82 21.35 5.91
N TYR A 117 -9.69 21.39 4.58
CA TYR A 117 -10.06 22.57 3.80
C TYR A 117 -11.58 22.78 3.74
N PHE A 118 -12.34 21.76 3.33
CA PHE A 118 -13.77 21.92 3.02
C PHE A 118 -14.70 21.70 4.22
N SER A 119 -14.34 20.82 5.17
CA SER A 119 -15.22 20.46 6.29
C SER A 119 -14.91 21.27 7.55
N PHE A 120 -13.62 21.50 7.83
CA PHE A 120 -13.19 22.18 9.05
C PHE A 120 -12.74 23.63 8.86
N ALA A 121 -12.75 24.14 7.60
CA ALA A 121 -12.29 25.48 7.25
C ALA A 121 -10.85 25.79 7.69
N LYS A 122 -10.02 24.77 7.93
CA LYS A 122 -8.60 24.91 8.26
C LYS A 122 -7.78 25.05 6.97
N VAL A 123 -7.93 26.20 6.32
CA VAL A 123 -7.39 26.48 4.99
C VAL A 123 -5.89 26.18 4.90
N GLY A 124 -5.08 26.65 5.85
CA GLY A 124 -3.63 26.45 5.83
C GLY A 124 -3.20 24.99 5.92
N GLU A 125 -3.78 24.24 6.87
CA GLU A 125 -3.52 22.80 7.04
C GLU A 125 -3.96 22.01 5.80
N GLY A 126 -5.16 22.32 5.29
CA GLY A 126 -5.72 21.69 4.10
C GLY A 126 -4.85 21.91 2.86
N LEU A 127 -4.44 23.15 2.59
CA LEU A 127 -3.56 23.48 1.47
C LEU A 127 -2.18 22.84 1.61
N ASN A 128 -1.61 22.76 2.81
CA ASN A 128 -0.32 22.12 3.02
C ASN A 128 -0.38 20.62 2.67
N CYS A 129 -1.42 19.92 3.12
CA CYS A 129 -1.60 18.50 2.80
C CYS A 129 -1.82 18.28 1.30
N LEU A 130 -2.71 19.07 0.68
CA LEU A 130 -2.97 18.99 -0.77
C LEU A 130 -1.70 19.27 -1.60
N ASN A 131 -0.93 20.29 -1.24
CA ASN A 131 0.32 20.62 -1.93
C ASN A 131 1.35 19.50 -1.81
N SER A 132 1.51 18.91 -0.63
CA SER A 132 2.43 17.78 -0.42
C SER A 132 2.04 16.57 -1.26
N ALA A 133 0.75 16.22 -1.31
CA ALA A 133 0.25 15.14 -2.15
C ALA A 133 0.44 15.44 -3.66
N ALA A 134 0.14 16.66 -4.11
CA ALA A 134 0.29 17.03 -5.51
C ALA A 134 1.76 17.02 -5.97
N LYS A 135 2.70 17.44 -5.12
CA LYS A 135 4.15 17.44 -5.43
C LYS A 135 4.71 16.05 -5.76
N VAL A 136 4.14 15.00 -5.17
CA VAL A 136 4.52 13.60 -5.42
C VAL A 136 3.66 12.94 -6.51
N GLY A 137 2.88 13.73 -7.25
CA GLY A 137 2.14 13.28 -8.43
C GLY A 137 0.70 12.84 -8.18
N HIS A 138 0.12 13.11 -6.99
CA HIS A 138 -1.26 12.74 -6.73
C HIS A 138 -2.24 13.58 -7.57
N VAL A 139 -2.91 12.93 -8.52
CA VAL A 139 -3.79 13.56 -9.51
C VAL A 139 -4.98 14.29 -8.87
N GLY A 140 -5.67 13.64 -7.93
CA GLY A 140 -6.80 14.25 -7.20
C GLY A 140 -6.43 15.52 -6.45
N ALA A 141 -5.29 15.54 -5.75
CA ALA A 141 -4.79 16.72 -5.05
C ALA A 141 -4.43 17.86 -6.01
N ALA A 142 -3.74 17.55 -7.13
CA ALA A 142 -3.42 18.54 -8.16
C ALA A 142 -4.69 19.15 -8.77
N TYR A 143 -5.71 18.34 -9.04
CA TYR A 143 -7.01 18.79 -9.52
C TYR A 143 -7.69 19.74 -8.53
N VAL A 144 -7.81 19.33 -7.25
CA VAL A 144 -8.45 20.14 -6.21
C VAL A 144 -7.71 21.48 -6.02
N LEU A 145 -6.37 21.48 -5.98
CA LEU A 145 -5.58 22.71 -5.94
C LEU A 145 -5.84 23.60 -7.15
N GLY A 146 -5.92 23.01 -8.35
CA GLY A 146 -6.26 23.72 -9.58
C GLY A 146 -7.60 24.44 -9.47
N VAL A 147 -8.64 23.75 -8.97
CA VAL A 147 -9.97 24.34 -8.73
C VAL A 147 -9.90 25.46 -7.68
N ILE A 148 -9.22 25.24 -6.55
CA ILE A 148 -9.07 26.26 -5.51
C ILE A 148 -8.39 27.52 -6.07
N LEU A 149 -7.31 27.38 -6.84
CA LEU A 149 -6.58 28.51 -7.42
C LEU A 149 -7.40 29.29 -8.45
N LEU A 150 -8.23 28.60 -9.24
CA LEU A 150 -9.18 29.27 -10.13
C LEU A 150 -10.18 30.13 -9.36
N CYS A 151 -10.65 29.66 -8.20
CA CYS A 151 -11.64 30.37 -7.38
C CYS A 151 -11.07 31.58 -6.63
N ILE A 152 -9.76 31.63 -6.36
CA ILE A 152 -9.09 32.71 -5.58
C ILE A 152 -8.40 33.73 -6.51
N ASP A 153 -8.86 33.85 -7.76
CA ASP A 153 -8.34 34.77 -8.78
C ASP A 153 -6.83 34.60 -9.10
N LYS A 154 -6.27 33.42 -8.81
CA LYS A 154 -4.96 32.94 -9.28
C LYS A 154 -5.14 32.06 -10.50
N GLY A 155 -5.92 32.55 -11.47
CA GLY A 155 -6.42 31.75 -12.59
C GLY A 155 -5.32 31.16 -13.49
N GLY A 156 -4.17 31.85 -13.61
CA GLY A 156 -3.02 31.36 -14.39
C GLY A 156 -2.40 30.07 -13.82
N ASP A 157 -2.21 30.01 -12.51
CA ASP A 157 -1.62 28.84 -11.84
C ASP A 157 -2.61 27.67 -11.80
N GLY A 158 -3.91 27.96 -11.59
CA GLY A 158 -4.97 26.96 -11.63
C GLY A 158 -5.08 26.26 -12.99
N ARG A 159 -5.05 27.02 -14.10
CA ARG A 159 -5.08 26.44 -15.46
C ARG A 159 -3.87 25.54 -15.75
N ARG A 160 -2.69 25.90 -15.26
CA ARG A 160 -1.46 25.09 -15.44
C ARG A 160 -1.58 23.73 -14.76
N LEU A 161 -2.05 23.70 -13.52
CA LEU A 161 -2.25 22.43 -12.79
C LEU A 161 -3.33 21.56 -13.43
N LEU A 162 -4.44 22.14 -13.90
CA LEU A 162 -5.51 21.36 -14.55
C LEU A 162 -5.08 20.78 -15.90
N ASN A 163 -4.25 21.49 -16.66
CA ASN A 163 -3.69 20.96 -17.90
C ASN A 163 -2.68 19.83 -17.67
N TYR A 164 -2.04 19.77 -16.50
CA TYR A 164 -1.15 18.67 -16.11
C TYR A 164 -1.91 17.37 -15.77
N VAL A 165 -3.18 17.49 -15.39
CA VAL A 165 -4.04 16.35 -15.00
C VAL A 165 -4.74 15.69 -16.20
N LYS A 166 -4.70 16.32 -17.38
CA LYS A 166 -5.35 15.83 -18.61
C LYS A 166 -4.58 14.74 -19.35
#